data_AF-A0A2C9KQ96-F1
#
_entry.id   AF-A0A2C9KQ96-F1
#
_cell.length_a   1.000
_cell.length_b   1.000
_cell.length_c   1.000
_cell.angle_alpha   90.00
_cell.angle_beta   90.00
_cell.angle_gamma   90.00
#
_symmetry.space_group_name_H-M   'P 1'
#
loop_
_entity.id
_entity.type
_entity.pdbx_description
1 polymer ?
#
loop_
_entity_poly.entity_id
_entity_poly.type
_entity_poly.pdbx_seq_one_letter_code
_entity_poly.pdbx_strand_id
1 'polypeptide(L)'
;MAGASYSNEVQEIVDKLDVDVNDKHDVISALWRPVEIAAFPDNWTYYIEESVNGVVHRMNILVLSEDDYGIIHGQQYDVKRPIDYKPKQYEFADLTNIELESSTPKPGCEILFTRIERNVYIGTYLDCESKRHLSAPPPYSFTLTCNTIAAFVCSRSSFELYARLSYIFFKKERYALPAQWIEGVNYTDPCSLS
;
A
#
# COMPACT_ATOMS: atom_id res chain seq x y z
N MET A 1 5.65 -0.66 10.89
CA MET A 1 4.68 -0.01 10.00
C MET A 1 3.28 -0.36 10.48
N ALA A 2 2.54 0.55 11.11
CA ALA A 2 1.19 0.20 11.59
C ALA A 2 0.21 0.31 10.43
N GLY A 3 -0.38 -0.81 10.02
CA GLY A 3 -1.30 -0.82 8.89
C GLY A 3 -2.52 0.08 9.12
N ALA A 4 -3.01 0.67 8.04
CA ALA A 4 -3.99 1.74 8.07
C ALA A 4 -4.69 1.90 6.72
N SER A 5 -5.79 2.65 6.72
CA SER A 5 -6.35 3.26 5.51
C SER A 5 -5.80 4.66 5.32
N TYR A 6 -5.59 5.03 4.06
CA TYR A 6 -4.97 6.26 3.63
C TYR A 6 -5.74 6.87 2.47
N SER A 7 -5.75 8.21 2.37
CA SER A 7 -6.31 8.91 1.22
C SER A 7 -5.68 10.28 1.04
N ASN A 8 -5.59 10.74 -0.22
CA ASN A 8 -5.17 12.09 -0.57
C ASN A 8 -6.36 13.06 -0.80
N GLU A 9 -7.57 12.73 -0.37
CA GLU A 9 -8.77 13.57 -0.53
C GLU A 9 -8.54 15.03 -0.07
N VAL A 10 -7.76 15.24 1.00
CA VAL A 10 -7.40 16.58 1.49
C VAL A 10 -6.56 17.35 0.46
N GLN A 11 -5.61 16.68 -0.20
CA GLN A 11 -4.80 17.28 -1.26
C GLN A 11 -5.67 17.68 -2.45
N GLU A 12 -6.61 16.83 -2.85
CA GLU A 12 -7.50 17.14 -3.97
C GLU A 12 -8.40 18.36 -3.71
N ILE A 13 -8.88 18.52 -2.48
CA ILE A 13 -9.62 19.71 -2.07
C ILE A 13 -8.73 20.96 -2.20
N VAL A 14 -7.46 20.88 -1.78
CA VAL A 14 -6.51 21.99 -1.90
C VAL A 14 -6.22 22.31 -3.37
N ASP A 15 -5.94 21.31 -4.20
CA ASP A 15 -5.69 21.48 -5.64
C ASP A 15 -6.87 22.16 -6.37
N LYS A 16 -8.11 21.94 -5.90
CA LYS A 16 -9.31 22.60 -6.46
C LYS A 16 -9.50 24.03 -5.99
N LEU A 17 -9.09 24.34 -4.76
CA LEU A 17 -9.24 25.67 -4.17
C LEU A 17 -8.13 26.62 -4.60
N ASP A 18 -6.94 26.09 -4.88
CA ASP A 18 -5.80 26.85 -5.30
C ASP A 18 -5.81 27.08 -6.82
N VAL A 19 -6.15 28.29 -7.24
CA VAL A 19 -6.22 28.68 -8.65
C VAL A 19 -4.84 28.77 -9.32
N ASP A 20 -3.75 28.78 -8.55
CA ASP A 20 -2.38 28.89 -9.04
C ASP A 20 -1.70 27.51 -9.16
N VAL A 21 -2.31 26.45 -8.60
CA VAL A 21 -1.79 25.08 -8.69
C VAL A 21 -2.13 24.46 -10.05
N ASN A 22 -1.08 24.24 -10.84
CA ASN A 22 -1.18 23.59 -12.16
C ASN A 22 -1.00 22.06 -12.09
N ASP A 23 -0.58 21.52 -10.94
CA ASP A 23 -0.38 20.08 -10.73
C ASP A 23 -1.61 19.51 -10.02
N LYS A 24 -2.43 18.75 -10.75
CA LYS A 24 -3.62 18.08 -10.19
C LYS A 24 -3.31 16.64 -9.83
N HIS A 25 -3.92 16.17 -8.76
CA HIS A 25 -3.83 14.78 -8.31
C HIS A 25 -5.19 14.09 -8.42
N ASP A 26 -5.19 12.83 -8.85
CA ASP A 26 -6.39 11.97 -8.75
C ASP A 26 -6.77 11.73 -7.28
N VAL A 27 -8.04 11.38 -7.02
CA VAL A 27 -8.45 10.93 -5.69
C VAL A 27 -8.09 9.46 -5.54
N ILE A 28 -7.17 9.17 -4.63
CA ILE A 28 -6.69 7.83 -4.35
C ILE A 28 -7.03 7.46 -2.90
N SER A 29 -7.49 6.23 -2.73
CA SER A 29 -7.62 5.59 -1.42
C SER A 29 -6.83 4.30 -1.42
N ALA A 30 -6.00 4.12 -0.39
CA ALA A 30 -5.19 2.94 -0.18
C ALA A 30 -5.52 2.31 1.18
N LEU A 31 -5.62 0.99 1.22
CA LEU A 31 -5.83 0.21 2.41
C LEU A 31 -4.64 -0.73 2.56
N TRP A 32 -3.95 -0.62 3.68
CA TRP A 32 -2.79 -1.45 4.03
C TRP A 32 -3.12 -2.17 5.33
N ARG A 33 -3.84 -3.28 5.22
CA ARG A 33 -4.36 -4.00 6.39
C ARG A 33 -3.43 -5.14 6.77
N PRO A 34 -2.90 -5.16 8.01
CA PRO A 34 -2.21 -6.33 8.54
C PRO A 34 -3.17 -7.50 8.61
N VAL A 35 -2.78 -8.65 8.08
CA VAL A 35 -3.63 -9.85 8.03
C VAL A 35 -2.85 -11.09 8.43
N GLU A 36 -3.59 -12.11 8.84
CA GLU A 36 -3.09 -13.47 8.94
C GLU A 36 -3.50 -14.22 7.69
N ILE A 37 -2.58 -14.98 7.11
CA ILE A 37 -2.79 -15.74 5.88
C ILE A 37 -2.24 -17.14 6.13
N ALA A 38 -3.10 -18.15 6.05
CA ALA A 38 -2.72 -19.54 6.33
C ALA A 38 -1.62 -20.07 5.39
N ALA A 39 -1.50 -19.51 4.17
CA ALA A 39 -0.43 -19.84 3.24
C ALA A 39 0.94 -19.26 3.65
N PHE A 40 0.97 -18.29 4.55
CA PHE A 40 2.17 -17.59 5.03
C PHE A 40 2.13 -17.41 6.57
N PRO A 41 2.05 -18.50 7.34
CA PRO A 41 1.74 -18.46 8.77
C PRO A 41 2.80 -17.73 9.61
N ASP A 42 4.05 -17.77 9.18
CA ASP A 42 5.18 -17.18 9.91
C ASP A 42 5.61 -15.80 9.37
N ASN A 43 4.87 -15.24 8.41
CA ASN A 43 5.24 -14.00 7.74
C ASN A 43 4.40 -12.81 8.17
N TRP A 44 4.99 -11.62 8.05
CA TRP A 44 4.26 -10.36 8.13
C TRP A 44 3.57 -10.10 6.80
N THR A 45 2.25 -10.25 6.77
CA THR A 45 1.44 -10.08 5.56
C THR A 45 0.47 -8.91 5.65
N TYR A 46 0.34 -8.18 4.55
CA TYR A 46 -0.63 -7.08 4.42
C TYR A 46 -1.54 -7.34 3.25
N TYR A 47 -2.85 -7.20 3.45
CA TYR A 47 -3.79 -7.02 2.36
C TYR A 47 -3.70 -5.56 1.90
N ILE A 48 -3.35 -5.39 0.62
CA ILE A 48 -3.28 -4.08 -0.04
C ILE A 48 -4.45 -3.96 -1.01
N GLU A 49 -5.23 -2.91 -0.85
CA GLU A 49 -6.20 -2.46 -1.85
C GLU A 49 -5.92 -1.01 -2.19
N GLU A 50 -5.89 -0.69 -3.47
CA GLU A 50 -5.81 0.69 -3.93
C GLU A 50 -6.91 0.95 -4.95
N SER A 51 -7.51 2.13 -4.82
CA SER A 51 -8.53 2.62 -5.73
C SER A 51 -8.21 4.03 -6.16
N VAL A 52 -8.40 4.31 -7.45
CA VAL A 52 -8.32 5.64 -8.04
C VAL A 52 -9.70 6.04 -8.52
N ASN A 53 -10.15 7.22 -8.09
CA ASN A 53 -11.47 7.77 -8.39
C ASN A 53 -12.61 6.76 -8.10
N GLY A 54 -12.46 5.97 -7.04
CA GLY A 54 -13.44 4.95 -6.60
C GLY A 54 -13.37 3.60 -7.32
N VAL A 55 -12.45 3.43 -8.29
CA VAL A 55 -12.26 2.17 -9.02
C VAL A 55 -11.05 1.43 -8.46
N VAL A 56 -11.25 0.20 -7.97
CA VAL A 56 -10.14 -0.65 -7.48
C VAL A 56 -9.31 -1.17 -8.64
N HIS A 57 -8.03 -0.79 -8.67
CA HIS A 57 -7.05 -1.22 -9.67
C HIS A 57 -5.97 -2.12 -9.07
N ARG A 58 -5.73 -2.07 -7.75
CA ARG A 58 -4.76 -2.93 -7.07
C ARG A 58 -5.43 -3.71 -5.96
N MET A 59 -5.17 -5.01 -5.93
CA MET A 59 -5.56 -5.91 -4.86
C MET A 59 -4.53 -7.03 -4.74
N ASN A 60 -3.75 -7.05 -3.66
CA ASN A 60 -2.70 -8.06 -3.46
C ASN A 60 -2.47 -8.38 -1.97
N ILE A 61 -1.79 -9.50 -1.72
CA ILE A 61 -1.14 -9.77 -0.46
C ILE A 61 0.33 -9.37 -0.59
N LEU A 62 0.79 -8.51 0.30
CA LEU A 62 2.19 -8.14 0.44
C LEU A 62 2.80 -8.95 1.58
N VAL A 63 3.77 -9.79 1.27
CA VAL A 63 4.54 -10.57 2.24
C VAL A 63 5.86 -9.86 2.51
N LEU A 64 6.08 -9.46 3.76
CA LEU A 64 7.29 -8.75 4.16
C LEU A 64 8.35 -9.71 4.73
N SER A 65 9.60 -9.37 4.47
CA SER A 65 10.80 -9.94 5.09
C SER A 65 11.84 -8.83 5.29
N GLU A 66 12.83 -9.05 6.13
CA GLU A 66 13.93 -8.11 6.37
C GLU A 66 15.25 -8.86 6.16
N ASP A 67 16.19 -8.24 5.43
CA ASP A 67 17.50 -8.81 5.16
C ASP A 67 18.53 -8.45 6.26
N ASP A 68 19.75 -8.99 6.14
CA ASP A 68 20.84 -8.74 7.10
C ASP A 68 21.29 -7.27 7.16
N TYR A 69 20.89 -6.44 6.18
CA TYR A 69 21.19 -5.01 6.10
C TYR A 69 20.04 -4.14 6.64
N GLY A 70 18.95 -4.74 7.10
CA GLY A 70 17.75 -4.02 7.56
C GLY A 70 16.91 -3.42 6.43
N ILE A 71 17.09 -3.91 5.20
CA ILE A 71 16.21 -3.60 4.08
C ILE A 71 14.99 -4.50 4.21
N ILE A 72 13.81 -3.90 4.16
CA ILE A 72 12.55 -4.63 4.19
C ILE A 72 12.15 -4.91 2.74
N HIS A 73 11.97 -6.18 2.43
CA HIS A 73 11.55 -6.70 1.14
C HIS A 73 10.07 -7.05 1.19
N GLY A 74 9.30 -6.55 0.23
CA GLY A 74 7.87 -6.79 0.09
C GLY A 74 7.55 -7.52 -1.21
N GLN A 75 7.14 -8.79 -1.09
CA GLN A 75 6.76 -9.62 -2.22
C GLN A 75 5.24 -9.56 -2.44
N GLN A 76 4.83 -9.20 -3.64
CA GLN A 76 3.41 -9.03 -3.99
C GLN A 76 2.82 -10.33 -4.56
N TYR A 77 1.69 -10.78 -4.03
CA TYR A 77 0.93 -11.94 -4.51
C TYR A 77 -0.47 -11.48 -4.94
N ASP A 78 -0.85 -11.77 -6.18
CA ASP A 78 -2.19 -11.44 -6.67
C ASP A 78 -3.25 -12.25 -5.94
N VAL A 79 -4.30 -11.54 -5.52
CA VAL A 79 -5.48 -12.14 -4.92
C VAL A 79 -6.52 -12.39 -6.01
N LYS A 80 -7.17 -13.55 -5.94
CA LYS A 80 -8.24 -13.88 -6.87
C LYS A 80 -9.47 -13.00 -6.63
N ARG A 81 -9.81 -12.18 -7.62
CA ARG A 81 -10.89 -11.20 -7.49
C ARG A 81 -12.26 -11.79 -7.84
N PRO A 82 -13.25 -11.77 -6.92
CA PRO A 82 -14.63 -12.10 -7.25
C PRO A 82 -15.18 -11.21 -8.38
N ILE A 83 -16.06 -11.76 -9.22
CA ILE A 83 -16.65 -11.04 -10.36
C ILE A 83 -17.44 -9.80 -9.90
N ASP A 84 -18.09 -9.90 -8.74
CA ASP A 84 -18.95 -8.89 -8.13
C ASP A 84 -18.25 -8.11 -7.00
N TYR A 85 -16.90 -8.12 -7.00
CA TYR A 85 -16.10 -7.44 -5.98
C TYR A 85 -16.43 -5.95 -5.87
N LYS A 86 -16.76 -5.50 -4.66
CA LYS A 86 -16.98 -4.09 -4.33
C LYS A 86 -15.76 -3.49 -3.64
N PRO A 87 -15.43 -2.20 -3.87
CA PRO A 87 -14.38 -1.52 -3.12
C PRO A 87 -14.56 -1.68 -1.61
N LYS A 88 -13.47 -1.92 -0.89
CA LYS A 88 -13.40 -2.15 0.56
C LYS A 88 -14.18 -3.35 1.07
N GLN A 89 -14.63 -4.26 0.20
CA GLN A 89 -15.35 -5.47 0.62
C GLN A 89 -14.54 -6.33 1.61
N TYR A 90 -13.21 -6.30 1.50
CA TYR A 90 -12.31 -7.04 2.39
C TYR A 90 -11.70 -6.21 3.53
N GLU A 91 -12.15 -4.97 3.74
CA GLU A 91 -11.57 -4.09 4.77
C GLU A 91 -11.65 -4.70 6.18
N PHE A 92 -12.74 -5.38 6.51
CA PHE A 92 -12.92 -6.04 7.82
C PHE A 92 -13.22 -7.54 7.72
N ALA A 93 -13.08 -8.14 6.52
CA ALA A 93 -13.35 -9.56 6.32
C ALA A 93 -12.28 -10.45 6.98
N ASP A 94 -12.61 -11.71 7.23
CA ASP A 94 -11.61 -12.73 7.53
C ASP A 94 -10.90 -13.12 6.22
N LEU A 95 -9.59 -12.91 6.17
CA LEU A 95 -8.75 -13.19 5.01
C LEU A 95 -7.81 -14.38 5.21
N THR A 96 -7.96 -15.13 6.31
CA THR A 96 -7.08 -16.25 6.67
C THR A 96 -6.91 -17.25 5.52
N ASN A 97 -8.00 -17.53 4.78
CA ASN A 97 -8.03 -18.48 3.67
C ASN A 97 -8.27 -17.79 2.31
N ILE A 98 -7.77 -16.57 2.13
CA ILE A 98 -7.91 -15.85 0.86
C ILE A 98 -7.28 -16.63 -0.30
N GLU A 99 -7.97 -16.72 -1.43
CA GLU A 99 -7.45 -17.40 -2.62
C GLU A 99 -6.45 -16.50 -3.38
N LEU A 100 -5.26 -17.03 -3.65
CA LEU A 100 -4.25 -16.37 -4.49
C LEU A 100 -4.37 -16.82 -5.94
N GLU A 101 -4.07 -15.94 -6.89
CA GLU A 101 -3.99 -16.28 -8.33
C GLU A 101 -2.79 -17.18 -8.64
N SER A 102 -1.71 -17.07 -7.84
CA SER A 102 -0.50 -17.89 -7.95
C SER A 102 0.16 -18.07 -6.58
N SER A 103 0.89 -19.17 -6.41
CA SER A 103 1.77 -19.41 -5.26
C SER A 103 3.13 -18.73 -5.38
N THR A 104 3.42 -18.10 -6.51
CA THR A 104 4.65 -17.33 -6.73
C THR A 104 4.36 -15.83 -6.67
N PRO A 105 5.27 -15.02 -6.11
CA PRO A 105 5.11 -13.58 -6.14
C PRO A 105 5.21 -13.04 -7.56
N LYS A 106 4.72 -11.82 -7.77
CA LYS A 106 4.85 -11.11 -9.05
C LYS A 106 6.32 -10.91 -9.41
N PRO A 107 6.78 -11.43 -10.57
CA PRO A 107 8.18 -11.31 -10.95
C PRO A 107 8.55 -9.86 -11.20
N GLY A 108 9.63 -9.40 -10.57
CA GLY A 108 10.17 -8.04 -10.73
C GLY A 108 9.44 -6.95 -9.95
N CYS A 109 8.42 -7.28 -9.14
CA CYS A 109 7.60 -6.28 -8.42
C CYS A 109 7.88 -6.26 -6.93
N GLU A 110 9.12 -6.54 -6.57
CA GLU A 110 9.53 -6.43 -5.20
C GLU A 110 9.46 -4.97 -4.76
N ILE A 111 8.83 -4.75 -3.61
CA ILE A 111 8.80 -3.47 -2.93
C ILE A 111 9.98 -3.46 -1.97
N LEU A 112 10.76 -2.40 -2.00
CA LEU A 112 11.87 -2.22 -1.08
C LEU A 112 11.54 -1.08 -0.13
N PHE A 113 11.80 -1.26 1.15
CA PHE A 113 11.76 -0.21 2.16
C PHE A 113 13.08 -0.16 2.90
N THR A 114 13.55 1.05 3.17
CA THR A 114 14.70 1.30 4.01
C THR A 114 14.31 2.29 5.09
N ARG A 115 14.59 1.94 6.35
CA ARG A 115 14.42 2.87 7.46
C ARG A 115 15.55 3.91 7.41
N ILE A 116 15.19 5.18 7.33
CA ILE A 116 16.17 6.28 7.31
C ILE A 116 16.22 7.04 8.63
N GLU A 117 15.15 7.00 9.41
CA GLU A 117 15.05 7.55 10.76
C GLU A 117 14.03 6.75 11.56
N ARG A 118 13.94 6.94 12.88
CA ARG A 118 12.83 6.44 13.69
C ARG A 118 11.50 6.85 13.07
N ASN A 119 10.70 5.84 12.73
CA ASN A 119 9.36 5.97 12.15
C ASN A 119 9.31 6.60 10.75
N VAL A 120 10.45 6.71 10.06
CA VAL A 120 10.52 7.21 8.69
C VAL A 120 11.19 6.17 7.81
N TYR A 121 10.46 5.77 6.78
CA TYR A 121 10.89 4.79 5.80
C TYR A 121 10.82 5.42 4.42
N ILE A 122 11.79 5.11 3.57
CA ILE A 122 11.70 5.40 2.13
C ILE A 122 11.57 4.08 1.39
N GLY A 123 10.91 4.08 0.26
CA GLY A 123 10.77 2.87 -0.52
C GLY A 123 10.37 3.10 -1.95
N THR A 124 10.32 2.01 -2.70
CA THR A 124 9.86 1.99 -4.08
C THR A 124 8.80 0.92 -4.24
N TYR A 125 7.62 1.33 -4.69
CA TYR A 125 6.55 0.43 -5.08
C TYR A 125 6.64 0.23 -6.58
N LEU A 126 7.18 -0.91 -7.00
CA LEU A 126 7.20 -1.26 -8.41
C LEU A 126 5.88 -1.93 -8.77
N ASP A 127 5.23 -1.45 -9.82
CA ASP A 127 4.10 -2.14 -10.43
C ASP A 127 4.57 -2.76 -11.74
N CYS A 128 4.54 -4.08 -11.82
CA CYS A 128 4.85 -4.79 -13.05
C CYS A 128 3.60 -5.42 -13.61
N GLU A 129 3.39 -5.08 -14.87
CA GLU A 129 2.20 -5.25 -15.71
C GLU A 129 1.13 -6.25 -15.23
N SER A 130 -0.03 -5.67 -14.94
CA SER A 130 -1.31 -6.34 -15.17
C SER A 130 -1.43 -6.66 -16.66
N LYS A 131 -1.55 -7.95 -17.00
CA LYS A 131 -1.84 -8.45 -18.36
C LYS A 131 -3.16 -7.92 -18.98
N ARG A 132 -3.86 -7.00 -18.32
CA ARG A 132 -5.06 -6.34 -18.83
C ARG A 132 -4.71 -4.94 -19.33
N HIS A 133 -4.75 -4.81 -20.65
CA HIS A 133 -4.75 -3.55 -21.39
C HIS A 133 -5.70 -2.54 -20.75
N LEU A 134 -5.12 -1.53 -20.11
CA LEU A 134 -5.61 -0.16 -19.86
C LEU A 134 -4.63 0.42 -18.83
N SER A 135 -3.46 0.89 -19.29
CA SER A 135 -2.44 1.65 -18.52
C SER A 135 -2.01 1.03 -17.18
N ALA A 136 -0.74 0.63 -17.05
CA ALA A 136 -0.21 0.06 -15.81
C ALA A 136 -0.36 1.05 -14.63
N PRO A 137 -0.59 0.57 -13.39
CA PRO A 137 -0.49 1.44 -12.24
C PRO A 137 0.91 2.06 -12.15
N PRO A 138 1.05 3.27 -11.61
CA PRO A 138 2.34 3.92 -11.56
C PRO A 138 3.30 3.17 -10.64
N PRO A 139 4.57 3.03 -11.03
CA PRO A 139 5.62 2.80 -10.05
C PRO A 139 5.75 4.06 -9.18
N TYR A 140 5.89 3.87 -7.87
CA TYR A 140 6.11 4.96 -6.93
C TYR A 140 7.48 4.89 -6.28
N SER A 141 8.08 6.05 -6.03
CA SER A 141 8.99 6.22 -4.89
C SER A 141 8.20 6.90 -3.78
N PHE A 142 8.32 6.43 -2.54
CA PHE A 142 7.55 6.99 -1.44
C PHE A 142 8.37 7.18 -0.17
N THR A 143 7.94 8.15 0.63
CA THR A 143 8.33 8.30 2.03
C THR A 143 7.12 7.99 2.89
N LEU A 144 7.31 7.11 3.85
CA LEU A 144 6.29 6.68 4.79
C LEU A 144 6.64 7.14 6.20
N THR A 145 5.67 7.74 6.86
CA THR A 145 5.71 8.09 8.28
C THR A 145 4.56 7.41 9.04
N CYS A 146 4.44 7.69 10.34
CA CYS A 146 3.30 7.21 11.12
C CYS A 146 1.93 7.78 10.69
N ASN A 147 1.91 8.92 10.00
CA ASN A 147 0.68 9.65 9.71
C ASN A 147 0.43 9.87 8.22
N THR A 148 1.49 9.77 7.40
CA THR A 148 1.41 10.10 5.99
C THR A 148 2.23 9.17 5.13
N ILE A 149 1.77 8.99 3.89
CA ILE A 149 2.56 8.49 2.78
C ILE A 149 2.72 9.65 1.80
N ALA A 150 3.95 10.02 1.45
CA ALA A 150 4.23 10.89 0.33
C ALA A 150 4.72 10.01 -0.82
N ALA A 151 3.96 9.89 -1.90
CA ALA A 151 4.31 9.06 -3.04
C ALA A 151 4.51 9.91 -4.30
N PHE A 152 5.60 9.66 -5.00
CA PHE A 152 5.92 10.30 -6.27
C PHE A 152 5.77 9.30 -7.40
N VAL A 153 4.97 9.64 -8.41
CA VAL A 153 4.76 8.82 -9.61
C VAL A 153 6.03 8.86 -10.47
N CYS A 154 6.70 7.72 -10.60
CA CYS A 154 7.99 7.63 -11.30
C CYS A 154 7.86 7.48 -12.82
N SER A 155 6.65 7.30 -13.36
CA SER A 155 6.43 7.15 -14.80
C SER A 155 5.26 7.98 -15.31
N ARG A 156 5.45 8.65 -16.45
CA ARG A 156 4.39 9.39 -17.16
C ARG A 156 3.44 8.49 -17.95
N SER A 157 3.74 7.20 -18.06
CA SER A 157 2.95 6.22 -18.82
C SER A 157 1.88 5.51 -17.98
N SER A 158 1.71 5.91 -16.72
CA SER A 158 0.69 5.36 -15.82
C SER A 158 -0.70 5.87 -16.16
N PHE A 159 -1.72 5.22 -15.60
CA PHE A 159 -3.10 5.71 -15.70
C PHE A 159 -3.37 6.92 -14.79
N GLU A 160 -2.60 7.07 -13.71
CA GLU A 160 -2.69 8.20 -12.79
C GLU A 160 -2.08 9.47 -13.38
N LEU A 161 -2.62 10.61 -12.97
CA LEU A 161 -2.11 11.93 -13.32
C LEU A 161 -0.65 12.08 -12.87
N TYR A 162 0.21 12.36 -13.83
CA TYR A 162 1.58 12.73 -13.53
C TYR A 162 1.62 14.18 -13.02
N ALA A 163 1.94 14.36 -11.75
CA ALA A 163 2.16 15.65 -11.12
C ALA A 163 3.66 15.87 -10.82
N ARG A 164 4.11 17.13 -10.81
CA ARG A 164 5.47 17.45 -10.34
C ARG A 164 5.61 17.30 -8.83
N LEU A 165 4.50 17.44 -8.10
CA LEU A 165 4.44 17.26 -6.66
C LEU A 165 4.05 15.82 -6.31
N SER A 166 4.43 15.37 -5.12
CA SER A 166 4.03 14.07 -4.62
C SER A 166 2.55 14.04 -4.26
N TYR A 167 1.92 12.89 -4.45
CA TYR A 167 0.67 12.54 -3.79
C TYR A 167 0.91 12.47 -2.29
N ILE A 168 0.10 13.18 -1.50
CA ILE A 168 0.16 13.16 -0.04
C ILE A 168 -1.06 12.45 0.52
N PHE A 169 -0.84 11.24 0.99
CA PHE A 169 -1.86 10.41 1.60
C PHE A 169 -1.85 10.59 3.11
N PHE A 170 -2.98 10.99 3.66
CA PHE A 170 -3.17 11.10 5.10
C PHE A 170 -3.81 9.82 5.64
N LYS A 171 -3.28 9.33 6.76
CA LYS A 171 -3.86 8.22 7.52
C LYS A 171 -5.27 8.62 7.98
N LYS A 172 -6.26 7.78 7.66
CA LYS A 172 -7.66 7.96 8.07
C LYS A 172 -7.97 7.10 9.30
N GLU A 173 -7.70 5.80 9.19
CA GLU A 173 -7.96 4.83 10.25
C GLU A 173 -6.79 3.86 10.37
N ARG A 174 -6.56 3.37 11.58
CA ARG A 174 -5.51 2.39 11.87
C ARG A 174 -6.12 1.02 12.11
N TYR A 175 -5.48 -0.01 11.58
CA TYR A 175 -5.83 -1.40 11.87
C TYR A 175 -4.99 -1.95 13.03
N ALA A 176 -5.61 -2.84 13.81
CA ALA A 176 -4.90 -3.65 14.79
C ALA A 176 -3.92 -4.60 14.09
N LEU A 177 -2.81 -4.92 14.77
CA LEU A 177 -1.91 -5.96 14.29
C LEU A 177 -2.49 -7.34 14.62
N PRO A 178 -2.24 -8.37 13.79
CA PRO A 178 -2.65 -9.73 14.08
C PRO A 178 -1.93 -10.22 15.35
N ALA A 179 -2.63 -10.99 16.19
CA ALA A 179 -2.08 -11.48 17.45
C ALA A 179 -0.76 -12.24 17.24
N GLN A 180 -0.70 -13.08 16.20
CA GLN A 180 0.48 -13.83 15.78
C GLN A 180 1.76 -12.98 15.60
N TRP A 181 1.65 -11.68 15.31
CA TRP A 181 2.83 -10.81 15.12
C TRP A 181 3.36 -10.20 16.42
N ILE A 182 2.52 -10.15 17.46
CA ILE A 182 2.80 -9.41 18.69
C ILE A 182 2.78 -10.29 19.94
N GLU A 183 2.18 -11.48 19.87
CA GLU A 183 2.14 -12.43 20.98
C GLU A 183 3.54 -12.98 21.28
N GLY A 184 3.93 -12.96 22.55
CA GLY A 184 5.26 -13.41 22.98
C GLY A 184 6.41 -12.42 22.69
N VAL A 185 6.12 -11.29 22.04
CA VAL A 185 7.10 -10.23 21.75
C VAL A 185 6.76 -8.99 22.56
N ASN A 186 7.76 -8.29 23.09
CA ASN A 186 7.55 -6.98 23.71
C ASN A 186 7.36 -5.91 22.61
N TYR A 187 6.26 -6.00 21.87
CA TYR A 187 5.96 -5.11 20.77
C TYR A 187 5.54 -3.74 21.32
N THR A 188 6.40 -2.75 21.14
CA THR A 188 6.03 -1.34 21.31
C THR A 188 5.67 -0.77 19.96
N ASP A 189 4.45 -0.27 19.83
CA ASP A 189 4.04 0.36 18.60
C ASP A 189 4.89 1.61 18.30
N PRO A 190 5.63 1.63 17.18
CA PRO A 190 6.47 2.77 16.81
C PRO A 190 5.66 4.07 16.65
N CYS A 191 4.37 3.96 16.35
CA CYS A 191 3.48 5.09 16.09
C CYS A 191 2.54 5.44 17.26
N SER A 192 2.79 4.91 18.46
CA SER A 192 1.96 5.17 19.66
C SER A 192 2.35 6.43 20.43
N LEU A 193 3.52 7.03 20.14
CA LEU A 193 4.11 8.15 20.88
C LEU A 193 4.19 9.46 20.07
N SER A 194 3.50 9.55 18.92
CA SER A 194 3.44 10.76 18.09
C SER A 194 2.14 11.51 18.28
#